data_AF-A0A174W0E9-F1
#
_entry.id   AF-A0A174W0E9-F1
#
_cell.length_a   1.000
_cell.length_b   1.000
_cell.length_c   1.000
_cell.angle_alpha   90.00
_cell.angle_beta   90.00
_cell.angle_gamma   90.00
#
_symmetry.space_group_name_H-M   'P 1'
#
loop_
_entity.id
_entity.type
_entity.pdbx_description
1 polymer ?
#
loop_
_entity_poly.entity_id
_entity_poly.type
_entity_poly.pdbx_seq_one_letter_code
_entity_poly.pdbx_strand_id
1 'polypeptide(L)'
;MRRTMIAGCIVLSLVGAANVQAAEGESYVTVAQADGNVNQASVDRANDLLNVMPENLLEGFLDNGWTFYVTDKNIAYDILGGQFNSVKGVTDFDNHEIYIEQRDAAIETAVVHEFGHYLDYINGDQSQTSEFADIFNAESNSFVTTFDVDFYYDVSEFFADGVYRYYDGERNTLVQACPQLTAYIETVVKMET
;
A
#
# COMPACT_ATOMS: atom_id res chain seq x y z
N MET A 1 16.70 -58.61 -33.04
CA MET A 1 17.76 -57.85 -32.32
C MET A 1 17.53 -57.99 -30.82
N ARG A 2 18.62 -58.14 -30.04
CA ARG A 2 18.74 -58.52 -28.61
C ARG A 2 17.90 -57.65 -27.64
N ARG A 3 17.16 -58.24 -26.67
CA ARG A 3 17.48 -58.41 -25.20
C ARG A 3 18.08 -57.13 -24.58
N THR A 4 17.63 -56.60 -23.43
CA THR A 4 17.62 -57.23 -22.09
C THR A 4 16.96 -56.30 -21.05
N MET A 5 16.30 -56.88 -20.04
CA MET A 5 15.97 -56.24 -18.74
C MET A 5 17.23 -56.12 -17.86
N ILE A 6 17.34 -55.06 -17.05
CA ILE A 6 18.17 -55.08 -15.82
C ILE A 6 17.39 -54.39 -14.69
N ALA A 7 17.19 -55.16 -13.62
CA ALA A 7 16.86 -54.69 -12.28
C ALA A 7 18.16 -54.41 -11.52
N GLY A 8 18.16 -53.38 -10.66
CA GLY A 8 19.28 -53.07 -9.76
C GLY A 8 18.83 -52.26 -8.56
N CYS A 9 18.53 -52.96 -7.46
CA CYS A 9 18.43 -52.42 -6.10
C CYS A 9 19.69 -51.68 -5.66
N ILE A 10 19.53 -50.65 -4.84
CA ILE A 10 20.38 -50.16 -3.71
C ILE A 10 19.73 -48.83 -3.27
N VAL A 11 19.45 -48.47 -2.01
CA VAL A 11 19.51 -49.04 -0.66
C VAL A 11 18.50 -48.20 0.15
N LEU A 12 17.80 -48.82 1.10
CA LEU A 12 16.98 -48.09 2.07
C LEU A 12 17.91 -47.31 3.03
N SER A 13 17.83 -45.99 3.03
CA SER A 13 18.26 -45.18 4.17
C SER A 13 17.16 -44.17 4.51
N LEU A 14 16.54 -44.39 5.66
CA LEU A 14 15.64 -43.47 6.32
C LEU A 14 16.36 -42.13 6.57
N VAL A 15 15.81 -41.04 6.03
CA VAL A 15 15.45 -39.85 6.81
C VAL A 15 14.26 -39.24 6.08
N GLY A 16 13.12 -39.09 6.77
CA GLY A 16 12.02 -38.29 6.24
C GLY A 16 12.50 -36.86 6.11
N ALA A 17 12.86 -36.45 4.90
CA ALA A 17 12.80 -35.04 4.55
C ALA A 17 11.31 -34.72 4.51
N ALA A 18 10.85 -33.92 5.46
CA ALA A 18 9.60 -33.22 5.31
C ALA A 18 9.63 -32.59 3.92
N ASN A 19 8.71 -33.02 3.05
CA ASN A 19 8.37 -32.26 1.87
C ASN A 19 7.82 -30.95 2.42
N VAL A 20 8.69 -29.97 2.63
CA VAL A 20 8.27 -28.58 2.67
C VAL A 20 7.89 -28.29 1.23
N GLN A 21 6.64 -28.59 0.91
CA GLN A 21 5.96 -27.97 -0.20
C GLN A 21 6.08 -26.48 0.08
N ALA A 22 7.00 -25.80 -0.62
CA ALA A 22 7.00 -24.36 -0.67
C ALA A 22 5.56 -23.97 -1.05
N ALA A 23 4.92 -23.18 -0.19
CA ALA A 23 3.64 -22.58 -0.52
C ALA A 23 3.78 -21.93 -1.89
N GLU A 24 2.81 -22.17 -2.77
CA GLU A 24 2.77 -21.52 -4.08
C GLU A 24 2.93 -20.01 -3.87
N GLY A 25 3.86 -19.41 -4.62
CA GLY A 25 4.35 -18.06 -4.36
C GLY A 25 3.20 -17.07 -4.30
N GLU A 26 3.20 -16.22 -3.26
CA GLU A 26 2.30 -15.08 -3.19
C GLU A 26 2.47 -14.26 -4.47
N SER A 27 1.35 -13.86 -5.08
CA SER A 27 1.37 -13.00 -6.26
C SER A 27 2.01 -11.66 -5.88
N TYR A 28 2.79 -11.10 -6.82
CA TYR A 28 3.48 -9.84 -6.63
C TYR A 28 3.15 -8.94 -7.81
N VAL A 29 2.52 -7.79 -7.54
CA VAL A 29 2.16 -6.79 -8.53
C VAL A 29 3.21 -5.69 -8.52
N THR A 30 3.83 -5.43 -9.66
CA THR A 30 4.71 -4.26 -9.81
C THR A 30 3.87 -3.05 -10.16
N VAL A 31 3.81 -2.09 -9.23
CA VAL A 31 3.00 -0.87 -9.31
C VAL A 31 3.88 0.37 -9.39
N ALA A 32 4.84 0.50 -8.46
CA ALA A 32 5.72 1.65 -8.39
C ALA A 32 6.89 1.54 -9.38
N GLN A 33 7.21 2.64 -10.06
CA GLN A 33 8.35 2.74 -10.97
C GLN A 33 9.19 3.99 -10.70
N ALA A 34 10.43 4.00 -11.17
CA ALA A 34 11.31 5.15 -11.06
C ALA A 34 10.89 6.29 -12.02
N ASP A 35 10.92 7.51 -11.52
CA ASP A 35 10.88 8.75 -12.28
C ASP A 35 12.16 9.55 -11.99
N GLY A 36 13.04 9.67 -12.98
CA GLY A 36 14.34 10.32 -12.82
C GLY A 36 15.44 9.38 -12.30
N ASN A 37 16.44 9.94 -11.62
CA ASN A 37 17.61 9.21 -11.11
C ASN A 37 17.35 8.69 -9.69
N VAL A 38 16.55 7.63 -9.62
CA VAL A 38 16.09 7.03 -8.36
C VAL A 38 16.85 5.74 -8.05
N ASN A 39 17.13 5.52 -6.77
CA ASN A 39 17.69 4.24 -6.31
C ASN A 39 16.65 3.12 -6.46
N GLN A 40 17.00 2.05 -7.18
CA GLN A 40 16.12 0.90 -7.36
C GLN A 40 15.64 0.29 -6.04
N ALA A 41 16.47 0.30 -4.99
CA ALA A 41 16.05 -0.19 -3.68
C ALA A 41 14.85 0.57 -3.08
N SER A 42 14.71 1.86 -3.39
CA SER A 42 13.55 2.67 -2.97
C SER A 42 12.29 2.29 -3.74
N VAL A 43 12.43 1.98 -5.03
CA VAL A 43 11.33 1.49 -5.88
C VAL A 43 10.88 0.10 -5.45
N ASP A 44 11.83 -0.80 -5.20
CA ASP A 44 11.55 -2.16 -4.72
C ASP A 44 10.85 -2.08 -3.36
N ARG A 45 11.33 -1.23 -2.44
CA ARG A 45 10.70 -1.02 -1.14
C ARG A 45 9.28 -0.46 -1.25
N ALA A 46 9.02 0.48 -2.16
CA ALA A 46 7.67 0.98 -2.39
C ALA A 46 6.73 -0.14 -2.88
N ASN A 47 7.18 -0.98 -3.81
CA ASN A 47 6.40 -2.14 -4.24
C ASN A 47 6.17 -3.15 -3.12
N ASP A 48 7.17 -3.43 -2.28
CA ASP A 48 7.01 -4.32 -1.12
C ASP A 48 5.95 -3.80 -0.14
N LEU A 49 5.90 -2.49 0.10
CA LEU A 49 4.89 -1.86 0.94
C LEU A 49 3.49 -1.95 0.31
N LEU A 50 3.38 -1.74 -1.01
CA LEU A 50 2.11 -1.87 -1.73
C LEU A 50 1.59 -3.32 -1.74
N ASN A 51 2.46 -4.32 -1.88
CA ASN A 51 2.10 -5.74 -1.94
C ASN A 51 1.64 -6.34 -0.59
N VAL A 52 1.59 -5.54 0.48
CA VAL A 52 0.85 -5.90 1.70
C VAL A 52 -0.67 -5.82 1.47
N MET A 53 -1.11 -5.02 0.49
CA MET A 53 -2.51 -4.87 0.11
C MET A 53 -2.97 -6.02 -0.81
N PRO A 54 -4.28 -6.32 -0.86
CA PRO A 54 -4.83 -7.30 -1.79
C PRO A 54 -4.50 -7.00 -3.26
N GLU A 55 -4.12 -8.04 -4.01
CA GLU A 55 -3.73 -7.96 -5.42
C GLU A 55 -4.76 -7.22 -6.30
N ASN A 56 -6.06 -7.47 -6.09
CA ASN A 56 -7.13 -6.84 -6.86
C ASN A 56 -7.17 -5.31 -6.73
N LEU A 57 -6.71 -4.74 -5.60
CA LEU A 57 -6.61 -3.29 -5.45
C LEU A 57 -5.46 -2.73 -6.29
N LEU A 58 -4.34 -3.46 -6.34
CA LEU A 58 -3.14 -3.08 -7.09
C LEU A 58 -3.36 -3.24 -8.60
N GLU A 59 -3.97 -4.34 -9.04
CA GLU A 59 -4.37 -4.54 -10.43
C GLU A 59 -5.43 -3.49 -10.84
N GLY A 60 -6.40 -3.22 -9.97
CA GLY A 60 -7.39 -2.16 -10.19
C GLY A 60 -6.74 -0.78 -10.39
N PHE A 61 -5.70 -0.44 -9.63
CA PHE A 61 -4.95 0.81 -9.85
C PHE A 61 -4.37 0.89 -11.27
N LEU A 62 -3.71 -0.18 -11.73
CA LEU A 62 -3.12 -0.24 -13.06
C LEU A 62 -4.19 -0.22 -14.16
N ASP A 63 -5.28 -0.99 -13.99
CA ASP A 63 -6.37 -1.10 -14.96
C ASP A 63 -7.17 0.20 -15.10
N ASN A 64 -7.25 1.01 -14.04
CA ASN A 64 -7.83 2.35 -14.08
C ASN A 64 -6.88 3.40 -14.67
N GLY A 65 -5.71 2.99 -15.18
CA GLY A 65 -4.77 3.84 -15.89
C GLY A 65 -3.95 4.75 -14.99
N TRP A 66 -3.86 4.44 -13.69
CA TRP A 66 -3.03 5.19 -12.76
C TRP A 66 -1.56 4.78 -12.85
N THR A 67 -0.68 5.72 -12.50
CA THR A 67 0.76 5.48 -12.45
C THR A 67 1.35 5.88 -11.12
N PHE A 68 2.21 5.03 -10.55
CA PHE A 68 2.86 5.28 -9.27
C PHE A 68 4.37 5.48 -9.47
N TYR A 69 4.88 6.63 -9.07
CA TYR A 69 6.27 7.03 -9.23
C TYR A 69 6.96 7.17 -7.88
N VAL A 70 8.15 6.57 -7.78
CA VAL A 70 9.18 7.06 -6.86
C VAL A 70 10.06 8.03 -7.64
N THR A 71 10.28 9.22 -7.12
CA THR A 71 10.91 10.33 -7.86
C THR A 71 12.07 10.98 -7.11
N ASP A 72 13.04 11.51 -7.87
CA ASP A 72 14.12 12.36 -7.37
C ASP A 72 13.78 13.86 -7.40
N LYS A 73 12.60 14.22 -7.91
CA LYS A 73 12.05 15.58 -7.86
C LYS A 73 11.80 16.02 -6.43
N ASN A 74 11.90 17.33 -6.19
CA ASN A 74 11.40 17.94 -4.98
C ASN A 74 9.92 18.28 -5.18
N ILE A 75 9.03 17.42 -4.70
CA ILE A 75 7.58 17.51 -4.96
C ILE A 75 7.04 18.88 -4.56
N ALA A 76 7.49 19.40 -3.41
CA ALA A 76 7.01 20.68 -2.88
C ALA A 76 7.25 21.85 -3.85
N TYR A 77 8.35 21.83 -4.61
CA TYR A 77 8.71 22.93 -5.52
C TYR A 77 8.46 22.60 -6.98
N ASP A 78 8.82 21.40 -7.43
CA ASP A 78 8.79 20.99 -8.84
C ASP A 78 7.38 20.61 -9.31
N ILE A 79 6.52 20.15 -8.40
CA ILE A 79 5.13 19.74 -8.69
C ILE A 79 4.15 20.75 -8.10
N LEU A 80 4.31 21.11 -6.82
CA LEU A 80 3.35 21.95 -6.08
C LEU A 80 3.70 23.45 -6.09
N GLY A 81 4.74 23.85 -6.83
CA GLY A 81 5.05 25.27 -7.06
C GLY A 81 5.50 26.06 -5.81
N GLY A 82 5.98 25.38 -4.77
CA GLY A 82 6.55 25.98 -3.56
C GLY A 82 5.51 26.41 -2.51
N GLN A 83 4.30 25.87 -2.56
CA GLN A 83 3.25 26.15 -1.57
C GLN A 83 3.57 25.59 -0.18
N PHE A 84 4.39 24.55 -0.12
CA PHE A 84 4.78 23.84 1.09
C PHE A 84 6.32 23.81 1.24
N ASN A 85 6.81 23.66 2.46
CA ASN A 85 8.26 23.62 2.74
C ASN A 85 8.89 22.26 2.41
N SER A 86 8.13 21.17 2.55
CA SER A 86 8.53 19.80 2.22
C SER A 86 7.27 18.95 2.08
N VAL A 87 7.27 18.05 1.11
CA VAL A 87 6.17 17.12 0.82
C VAL A 87 6.78 15.75 0.59
N LYS A 88 6.20 14.71 1.18
CA LYS A 88 6.72 13.33 1.06
C LYS A 88 6.14 12.60 -0.14
N GLY A 89 4.85 12.81 -0.39
CA GLY A 89 4.13 12.26 -1.52
C GLY A 89 3.01 13.20 -1.97
N VAL A 90 2.47 12.94 -3.15
CA VAL A 90 1.28 13.62 -3.65
C VAL A 90 0.49 12.69 -4.57
N THR A 91 -0.82 12.77 -4.45
CA THR A 91 -1.79 12.15 -5.36
C THR A 91 -2.36 13.20 -6.31
N ASP A 92 -2.02 13.11 -7.59
CA ASP A 92 -2.52 13.97 -8.66
C ASP A 92 -3.71 13.30 -9.37
N PHE A 93 -4.92 13.65 -8.93
CA PHE A 93 -6.16 13.12 -9.47
C PHE A 93 -6.44 13.55 -10.92
N ASP A 94 -5.93 14.71 -11.35
CA ASP A 94 -6.19 15.19 -12.72
C ASP A 94 -5.38 14.39 -13.75
N ASN A 95 -4.16 13.98 -13.38
CA ASN A 95 -3.26 13.22 -14.23
C ASN A 95 -3.25 11.71 -13.95
N HIS A 96 -3.93 11.25 -12.89
CA HIS A 96 -3.90 9.87 -12.39
C HIS A 96 -2.48 9.39 -12.04
N GLU A 97 -1.74 10.24 -11.35
CA GLU A 97 -0.36 9.98 -10.96
C GLU A 97 -0.18 10.09 -9.45
N ILE A 98 0.60 9.18 -8.87
CA ILE A 98 1.10 9.29 -7.50
C ILE A 98 2.60 9.47 -7.55
N TYR A 99 3.13 10.44 -6.80
CA TYR A 99 4.57 10.66 -6.67
C TYR A 99 4.99 10.52 -5.21
N ILE A 100 6.06 9.77 -4.96
CA ILE A 100 6.73 9.65 -3.67
C ILE A 100 8.18 10.10 -3.81
N GLU A 101 8.64 11.03 -2.96
CA GLU A 101 10.05 11.39 -2.95
C GLU A 101 10.92 10.20 -2.51
N GLN A 102 12.07 9.99 -3.14
CA GLN A 102 12.99 8.89 -2.83
C GLN A 102 13.71 8.99 -1.46
N ARG A 103 13.18 9.74 -0.50
CA ARG A 103 13.70 9.81 0.87
C ARG A 103 13.14 8.62 1.66
N ASP A 104 13.97 7.94 2.46
CA ASP A 104 13.54 6.78 3.27
C ASP A 104 12.25 7.07 4.07
N ALA A 105 12.19 8.22 4.76
CA ALA A 105 11.00 8.59 5.51
C ALA A 105 9.75 8.80 4.64
N ALA A 106 9.90 9.23 3.39
CA ALA A 106 8.78 9.36 2.45
C ALA A 106 8.33 7.98 1.95
N ILE A 107 9.27 7.11 1.58
CA ILE A 107 8.95 5.73 1.17
C ILE A 107 8.18 4.99 2.28
N GLU A 108 8.65 5.06 3.53
CA GLU A 108 8.05 4.29 4.62
C GLU A 108 6.67 4.81 5.06
N THR A 109 6.38 6.11 4.87
CA THR A 109 5.15 6.71 5.45
C THR A 109 4.16 7.22 4.41
N ALA A 110 4.60 7.54 3.19
CA ALA A 110 3.73 8.11 2.16
C ALA A 110 3.22 7.07 1.16
N VAL A 111 3.90 5.94 0.95
CA VAL A 111 3.55 5.01 -0.13
C VAL A 111 2.10 4.50 -0.01
N VAL A 112 1.75 3.91 1.13
CA VAL A 112 0.40 3.38 1.37
C VAL A 112 -0.59 4.52 1.63
N HIS A 113 -0.14 5.61 2.24
CA HIS A 113 -0.96 6.80 2.51
C HIS A 113 -1.50 7.40 1.19
N GLU A 114 -0.64 7.67 0.21
CA GLU A 114 -1.07 8.21 -1.08
C GLU A 114 -1.95 7.21 -1.85
N PHE A 115 -1.67 5.91 -1.72
CA PHE A 115 -2.57 4.89 -2.26
C PHE A 115 -3.96 4.93 -1.57
N GLY A 116 -4.02 5.32 -0.30
CA GLY A 116 -5.25 5.60 0.42
C GLY A 116 -6.07 6.73 -0.19
N HIS A 117 -5.43 7.83 -0.61
CA HIS A 117 -6.09 8.91 -1.36
C HIS A 117 -6.67 8.40 -2.71
N TYR A 118 -5.93 7.54 -3.42
CA TYR A 118 -6.48 6.88 -4.61
C TYR A 118 -7.71 6.01 -4.28
N LEU A 119 -7.66 5.20 -3.22
CA LEU A 119 -8.77 4.35 -2.81
C LEU A 119 -10.01 5.17 -2.40
N ASP A 120 -9.81 6.32 -1.77
CA ASP A 120 -10.88 7.28 -1.48
C ASP A 120 -11.59 7.72 -2.76
N TYR A 121 -10.81 8.22 -3.72
CA TYR A 121 -11.28 8.76 -4.99
C TYR A 121 -11.98 7.72 -5.86
N ILE A 122 -11.36 6.55 -6.10
CA ILE A 122 -11.90 5.55 -7.03
C ILE A 122 -13.21 4.94 -6.51
N ASN A 123 -13.43 4.98 -5.20
CA ASN A 123 -14.68 4.55 -4.57
C ASN A 123 -15.72 5.68 -4.47
N GLY A 124 -15.52 6.80 -5.17
CA GLY A 124 -16.49 7.89 -5.24
C GLY A 124 -16.40 8.87 -4.07
N ASP A 125 -15.18 9.27 -3.73
CA ASP A 125 -14.88 10.29 -2.70
C ASP A 125 -15.50 9.93 -1.34
N GLN A 126 -15.17 8.75 -0.83
CA GLN A 126 -15.71 8.21 0.42
C GLN A 126 -15.55 9.18 1.61
N SER A 127 -14.42 9.87 1.69
CA SER A 127 -14.13 10.88 2.72
C SER A 127 -15.09 12.07 2.71
N GLN A 128 -15.78 12.33 1.59
CA GLN A 128 -16.74 13.41 1.42
C GLN A 128 -18.18 12.99 1.75
N THR A 129 -18.41 11.72 2.06
CA THR A 129 -19.75 11.22 2.40
C THR A 129 -20.16 11.69 3.80
N SER A 130 -21.48 11.83 4.02
CA SER A 130 -22.00 12.16 5.35
C SER A 130 -21.71 11.07 6.38
N GLU A 131 -21.69 9.80 5.95
CA GLU A 131 -21.36 8.67 6.81
C GLU A 131 -19.91 8.78 7.32
N PHE A 132 -18.96 9.07 6.43
CA PHE A 132 -17.57 9.22 6.84
C PHE A 132 -17.34 10.48 7.67
N ALA A 133 -18.05 11.57 7.40
CA ALA A 133 -18.02 12.77 8.24
C ALA A 133 -18.43 12.47 9.69
N ASP A 134 -19.42 11.61 9.92
CA ASP A 134 -19.82 11.18 11.27
C ASP A 134 -18.70 10.38 11.96
N ILE A 135 -18.02 9.50 11.21
CA ILE A 135 -16.85 8.73 11.71
C ILE A 135 -15.71 9.67 12.07
N PHE A 136 -15.36 10.61 11.18
CA PHE A 136 -14.33 11.62 11.43
C PHE A 136 -14.61 12.42 12.71
N ASN A 137 -15.83 12.93 12.86
CA ASN A 137 -16.23 13.69 14.04
C ASN A 137 -16.15 12.86 15.33
N ALA A 138 -16.38 11.55 15.25
CA ALA A 138 -16.32 10.66 16.40
C ALA A 138 -14.89 10.23 16.78
N GLU A 139 -14.01 9.99 15.79
CA GLU A 139 -12.76 9.24 16.01
C GLU A 139 -11.47 10.01 15.72
N SER A 140 -11.50 11.12 14.98
CA SER A 140 -10.29 11.89 14.60
C SER A 140 -9.42 12.32 15.79
N ASN A 141 -10.03 12.81 16.89
CA ASN A 141 -9.28 13.18 18.10
C ASN A 141 -8.58 11.98 18.77
N SER A 142 -9.22 10.81 18.77
CA SER A 142 -8.66 9.56 19.28
C SER A 142 -7.48 9.13 18.42
N PHE A 143 -7.64 9.23 17.10
CA PHE A 143 -6.61 8.93 16.11
C PHE A 143 -5.37 9.80 16.32
N VAL A 144 -5.54 11.13 16.28
CA VAL A 144 -4.45 12.10 16.44
C VAL A 144 -3.68 11.87 17.74
N THR A 145 -4.40 11.61 18.84
CA THR A 145 -3.76 11.34 20.13
C THR A 145 -2.99 10.02 20.14
N THR A 146 -3.51 8.99 19.46
CA THR A 146 -2.92 7.64 19.47
C THR A 146 -1.67 7.55 18.60
N PHE A 147 -1.69 8.19 17.44
CA PHE A 147 -0.65 8.10 16.43
C PHE A 147 0.28 9.33 16.37
N ASP A 148 0.07 10.30 17.27
CA ASP A 148 0.86 11.53 17.40
C ASP A 148 0.97 12.29 16.07
N VAL A 149 -0.18 12.51 15.42
CA VAL A 149 -0.27 13.21 14.13
C VAL A 149 -0.19 14.72 14.35
N ASP A 150 0.84 15.37 13.81
CA ASP A 150 1.18 16.77 14.11
C ASP A 150 1.09 17.75 12.91
N PHE A 151 0.36 17.39 11.85
CA PHE A 151 0.27 18.16 10.61
C PHE A 151 -1.16 18.61 10.25
N TYR A 152 -1.32 19.22 9.06
CA TYR A 152 -2.64 19.63 8.55
C TYR A 152 -3.51 18.39 8.37
N TYR A 153 -4.52 18.26 9.21
CA TYR A 153 -5.31 17.05 9.35
C TYR A 153 -6.76 17.33 9.03
N ASP A 154 -7.20 16.87 7.86
CA ASP A 154 -8.58 16.97 7.40
C ASP A 154 -9.22 15.60 7.22
N VAL A 155 -10.42 15.58 6.64
CA VAL A 155 -11.22 14.37 6.52
C VAL A 155 -10.60 13.38 5.53
N SER A 156 -10.03 13.85 4.41
CA SER A 156 -9.32 12.99 3.45
C SER A 156 -8.03 12.44 4.05
N GLU A 157 -7.26 13.28 4.75
CA GLU A 157 -6.04 12.84 5.44
C GLU A 157 -6.34 11.79 6.50
N PHE A 158 -7.45 11.91 7.24
CA PHE A 158 -7.90 10.90 8.20
C PHE A 158 -8.18 9.55 7.54
N PHE A 159 -8.80 9.55 6.36
CA PHE A 159 -9.04 8.32 5.61
C PHE A 159 -7.73 7.69 5.13
N ALA A 160 -6.88 8.47 4.46
CA ALA A 160 -5.61 8.01 3.89
C ALA A 160 -4.65 7.48 4.98
N ASP A 161 -4.51 8.21 6.09
CA ASP A 161 -3.74 7.74 7.24
C ASP A 161 -4.36 6.48 7.85
N GLY A 162 -5.70 6.41 7.91
CA GLY A 162 -6.39 5.19 8.33
C GLY A 162 -5.99 3.96 7.51
N VAL A 163 -5.98 4.11 6.17
CA VAL A 163 -5.53 3.05 5.25
C VAL A 163 -4.07 2.69 5.49
N TYR A 164 -3.19 3.69 5.62
CA TYR A 164 -1.78 3.48 5.96
C TYR A 164 -1.62 2.64 7.23
N ARG A 165 -2.23 3.05 8.35
CA ARG A 165 -2.15 2.32 9.63
C ARG A 165 -2.78 0.94 9.56
N TYR A 166 -3.78 0.74 8.71
CA TYR A 166 -4.43 -0.55 8.50
C TYR A 166 -3.48 -1.58 7.86
N TYR A 167 -2.61 -1.16 6.94
CA TYR A 167 -1.67 -2.06 6.23
C TYR A 167 -0.24 -2.04 6.80
N ASP A 168 0.21 -0.99 7.50
CA ASP A 168 1.59 -0.86 8.02
C ASP A 168 1.83 -1.55 9.38
N GLY A 169 1.09 -2.64 9.66
CA GLY A 169 1.26 -3.41 10.90
C GLY A 169 0.64 -2.78 12.17
N GLU A 170 0.04 -1.60 12.09
CA GLU A 170 -0.61 -0.91 13.21
C GLU A 170 -2.11 -1.18 13.34
N ARG A 171 -2.66 -2.08 12.52
CA ARG A 171 -4.09 -2.43 12.49
C ARG A 171 -4.69 -2.70 13.86
N ASN A 172 -3.99 -3.42 14.74
CA ASN A 172 -4.51 -3.74 16.08
C ASN A 172 -4.69 -2.49 16.96
N THR A 173 -3.80 -1.51 16.82
CA THR A 173 -3.89 -0.22 17.49
C THR A 173 -5.04 0.59 16.89
N LEU A 174 -5.16 0.60 15.56
CA LEU A 174 -6.24 1.27 14.83
C LEU A 174 -7.62 0.74 15.24
N VAL A 175 -7.81 -0.59 15.31
CA VAL A 175 -9.05 -1.24 15.75
C VAL A 175 -9.47 -0.78 17.15
N GLN A 176 -8.50 -0.57 18.05
CA GLN A 176 -8.78 -0.16 19.43
C GLN A 176 -9.12 1.33 19.53
N ALA A 177 -8.39 2.18 18.81
CA ALA A 177 -8.54 3.62 18.89
C ALA A 177 -9.69 4.17 18.03
N CYS A 178 -9.90 3.57 16.84
CA CYS A 178 -10.79 4.03 15.78
C CYS A 178 -11.52 2.83 15.12
N PRO A 179 -12.41 2.15 15.85
CA PRO A 179 -13.10 0.96 15.36
C PRO A 179 -14.03 1.23 14.18
N GLN A 180 -14.69 2.39 14.11
CA GLN A 180 -15.59 2.71 12.99
C GLN A 180 -14.79 3.01 11.72
N LEU A 181 -13.71 3.78 11.82
CA LEU A 181 -12.78 3.99 10.70
C LEU A 181 -12.27 2.64 10.17
N THR A 182 -11.86 1.74 11.08
CA THR A 182 -11.36 0.42 10.67
C THR A 182 -12.42 -0.38 9.92
N ALA A 183 -13.65 -0.44 10.46
CA ALA A 183 -14.75 -1.15 9.81
C ALA A 183 -15.11 -0.54 8.45
N TYR A 184 -15.03 0.77 8.34
CA TYR A 184 -15.31 1.49 7.10
C TYR A 184 -14.27 1.20 6.02
N ILE A 185 -12.98 1.27 6.35
CA ILE A 185 -11.88 0.87 5.46
C ILE A 185 -12.08 -0.56 4.98
N GLU A 186 -12.41 -1.48 5.90
CA GLU A 186 -12.68 -2.87 5.53
C GLU A 186 -13.81 -3.03 4.51
N THR A 187 -14.85 -2.18 4.57
CA THR A 187 -15.92 -2.19 3.57
C THR A 187 -15.40 -1.66 2.22
N VAL A 188 -14.69 -0.53 2.22
CA VAL A 188 -14.16 0.10 1.00
C VAL A 188 -13.20 -0.84 0.26
N VAL A 189 -12.31 -1.53 0.97
CA VAL A 189 -11.29 -2.39 0.36
C VAL A 189 -11.75 -3.82 0.05
N LYS A 190 -12.93 -4.24 0.53
CA LYS A 190 -13.50 -5.59 0.27
C LYS A 190 -14.49 -5.63 -0.91
N MET A 191 -14.84 -4.50 -1.53
CA MET A 191 -15.78 -4.53 -2.64
C MET A 191 -15.11 -5.13 -3.89
N GLU A 192 -15.28 -6.45 -4.04
CA GLU A 192 -15.06 -7.16 -5.29
C GLU A 192 -16.01 -6.59 -6.35
N THR A 193 -15.45 -5.99 -7.40
CA THR A 193 -16.19 -5.63 -8.63
C THR A 193 -16.53 -6.85 -9.45
#